data_AF-A0A090S0Y5-F1
#
_entry.id   AF-A0A090S0Y5-F1
#
_cell.length_a   1.000
_cell.length_b   1.000
_cell.length_c   1.000
_cell.angle_alpha   90.00
_cell.angle_beta   90.00
_cell.angle_gamma   90.00
#
_symmetry.space_group_name_H-M   'P 1'
#
loop_
_entity.id
_entity.type
_entity.pdbx_description
1 polymer ?
#
loop_
_entity_poly.entity_id
_entity_poly.type
_entity_poly.pdbx_seq_one_letter_code
_entity_poly.pdbx_strand_id
1 'polypeptide(L)'
;MRYFPLFMDLLERPVLVVGGGEVACRKVETLVRAGARVTVVSPKVEPYLSELSESGKCTWVPRFYEKELMTKDFVQVWATTDNPDLNHQVHKDAKIKVF
;
A
#
# COMPACT_ATOMS: atom_id res chain seq x y z
N MET A 1 -18.55 14.19 -16.24
CA MET A 1 -17.68 13.75 -15.12
C MET A 1 -18.04 12.31 -14.77
N ARG A 2 -17.08 11.37 -14.77
CA ARG A 2 -17.31 9.93 -14.50
C ARG A 2 -16.95 9.50 -13.07
N TYR A 3 -16.32 10.38 -12.29
CA TYR A 3 -15.84 10.08 -10.94
C TYR A 3 -16.59 10.90 -9.91
N PHE A 4 -16.92 10.28 -8.79
CA PHE A 4 -17.56 10.91 -7.64
C PHE A 4 -16.52 11.04 -6.52
N PRO A 5 -16.30 12.24 -5.95
CA PRO A 5 -15.38 12.40 -4.83
C PRO A 5 -15.94 11.70 -3.59
N LEU A 6 -15.09 10.97 -2.87
CA LEU A 6 -15.46 10.26 -1.65
C LEU A 6 -14.42 10.48 -0.56
N PHE A 7 -14.89 10.61 0.68
CA PHE A 7 -14.06 10.56 1.88
C PHE A 7 -14.21 9.18 2.50
N MET A 8 -13.09 8.58 2.90
CA MET A 8 -13.05 7.26 3.54
C MET A 8 -12.39 7.41 4.90
N ASP A 9 -13.02 6.88 5.94
CA ASP A 9 -12.40 6.77 7.26
C ASP A 9 -11.37 5.64 7.24
N LEU A 10 -10.10 6.02 7.44
CA LEU A 10 -8.96 5.13 7.45
C LEU A 10 -8.38 4.89 8.84
N LEU A 11 -8.98 5.43 9.89
CA LEU A 11 -8.50 5.23 11.26
C LEU A 11 -8.43 3.72 11.57
N GLU A 12 -7.23 3.25 11.90
CA GLU A 12 -6.89 1.85 12.20
C GLU A 12 -7.19 0.85 11.06
N ARG A 13 -7.50 1.34 9.86
CA ARG A 13 -7.82 0.49 8.71
C ARG A 13 -6.54 -0.04 8.06
N PRO A 14 -6.45 -1.36 7.78
CA PRO A 14 -5.30 -1.94 7.12
C PRO A 14 -5.25 -1.53 5.63
N VAL A 15 -4.10 -1.01 5.19
CA VAL A 15 -3.86 -0.59 3.80
C VAL A 15 -2.56 -1.22 3.30
N LEU A 16 -2.60 -1.83 2.11
CA LEU A 16 -1.44 -2.41 1.47
C LEU A 16 -0.85 -1.44 0.44
N VAL A 17 0.46 -1.25 0.46
CA VAL A 17 1.23 -0.50 -0.55
C VAL A 17 2.28 -1.43 -1.14
N VAL A 18 2.24 -1.63 -2.45
CA VAL A 18 3.18 -2.48 -3.19
C VAL A 18 4.18 -1.58 -3.92
N GLY A 19 5.45 -1.68 -3.55
CA GLY A 19 6.52 -0.80 -4.00
C GLY A 19 7.08 0.06 -2.88
N GLY A 20 8.35 0.43 -3.01
CA GLY A 20 9.11 1.16 -1.98
C GLY A 20 9.76 2.45 -2.45
N GLY A 21 9.43 2.94 -3.65
CA GLY A 21 10.03 4.13 -4.23
C GLY A 21 9.39 5.44 -3.76
N GLU A 22 9.73 6.53 -4.44
CA GLU A 22 9.27 7.89 -4.11
C GLU A 22 7.73 8.03 -4.13
N VAL A 23 7.06 7.36 -5.07
CA VAL A 23 5.58 7.34 -5.14
C VAL A 23 4.99 6.67 -3.88
N ALA A 24 5.59 5.58 -3.42
CA ALA A 24 5.17 4.91 -2.19
C ALA A 24 5.35 5.82 -0.97
N CYS A 25 6.48 6.54 -0.86
CA CYS A 25 6.74 7.49 0.22
C CYS A 25 5.60 8.51 0.40
N ARG A 26 5.22 9.18 -0.69
CA ARG A 26 4.15 10.21 -0.69
C ARG A 26 2.79 9.64 -0.30
N LYS A 27 2.49 8.41 -0.74
CA LYS A 27 1.23 7.73 -0.42
C LYS A 27 1.20 7.29 1.03
N VAL A 28 2.25 6.62 1.50
CA VAL A 28 2.36 6.14 2.88
C VAL A 28 2.26 7.30 3.87
N GLU A 29 2.93 8.44 3.61
CA GLU A 29 2.81 9.63 4.46
C GLU A 29 1.35 10.07 4.64
N THR A 30 0.61 10.18 3.54
CA THR A 30 -0.79 10.63 3.55
C THR A 30 -1.69 9.60 4.25
N LEU A 31 -1.47 8.31 4.01
CA LEU A 31 -2.23 7.21 4.62
C LEU A 31 -2.00 7.12 6.13
N VAL A 32 -0.75 7.21 6.58
CA VAL A 32 -0.38 7.22 8.01
C VAL A 32 -1.00 8.44 8.70
N ARG A 33 -0.95 9.62 8.07
CA ARG A 33 -1.62 10.83 8.59
C ARG A 33 -3.14 10.68 8.72
N ALA A 34 -3.76 9.88 7.85
CA ALA A 34 -5.18 9.54 7.93
C ALA A 34 -5.49 8.43 8.96
N GLY A 35 -4.48 7.92 9.69
CA GLY A 35 -4.64 6.89 10.72
C GLY A 35 -4.62 5.45 10.19
N ALA A 36 -4.26 5.22 8.92
CA ALA A 36 -4.22 3.88 8.36
C ALA A 36 -3.10 3.02 8.96
N ARG A 37 -3.35 1.73 9.14
CA ARG A 37 -2.33 0.72 9.41
C ARG A 37 -1.70 0.27 8.10
N VAL A 38 -0.61 0.93 7.72
CA VAL A 38 0.01 0.75 6.41
C VAL A 38 1.03 -0.40 6.43
N THR A 39 0.88 -1.34 5.50
CA THR A 39 1.88 -2.36 5.18
C THR A 39 2.50 -2.07 3.83
N VAL A 40 3.83 -1.94 3.78
CA VAL A 40 4.61 -1.74 2.56
C VAL A 40 5.30 -3.05 2.18
N VAL A 41 5.05 -3.56 0.97
CA VAL A 41 5.71 -4.74 0.42
C VAL A 41 6.65 -4.32 -0.70
N SER A 42 7.95 -4.49 -0.47
CA SER A 42 8.99 -4.22 -1.47
C SER A 42 10.32 -4.83 -1.04
N PRO A 43 11.13 -5.41 -1.94
CA PRO A 43 12.46 -5.93 -1.60
C PRO A 43 13.41 -4.85 -1.10
N LYS A 44 13.19 -3.60 -1.51
CA LYS A 44 13.93 -2.41 -1.06
C LYS A 44 12.98 -1.23 -0.91
N VAL A 45 13.27 -0.33 0.01
CA VAL A 45 12.51 0.90 0.19
C VAL A 45 13.45 2.09 0.25
N GLU A 46 12.93 3.26 -0.09
CA GLU A 46 13.61 4.53 0.18
C GLU A 46 13.85 4.71 1.69
N PRO A 47 14.92 5.42 2.09
CA PRO A 47 15.26 5.63 3.50
C PRO A 47 14.08 6.13 4.35
N TYR A 48 13.28 7.05 3.80
CA TYR A 48 12.08 7.58 4.45
C TYR A 48 11.10 6.49 4.92
N LEU A 49 10.86 5.46 4.11
CA LEU A 49 9.97 4.36 4.47
C LEU A 49 10.60 3.41 5.51
N SER A 50 11.93 3.24 5.47
CA SER A 50 12.65 2.50 6.52
C SER A 50 12.49 3.20 7.86
N GLU A 51 12.73 4.52 7.91
CA GLU A 51 12.59 5.33 9.13
C GLU A 51 11.14 5.34 9.67
N LEU A 52 10.15 5.42 8.77
CA LEU A 52 8.74 5.28 9.16
C LEU A 52 8.44 3.90 9.76
N SER A 53 9.01 2.83 9.19
CA SER A 53 8.83 1.48 9.72
C SER A 53 9.52 1.31 11.07
N GLU A 54 10.74 1.82 11.23
CA GLU A 54 11.52 1.78 12.47
C GLU A 54 10.86 2.58 13.60
N SER A 55 10.21 3.69 13.26
CA SER A 55 9.39 4.47 14.21
C SER A 55 7.99 3.87 14.48
N GLY A 56 7.68 2.69 13.93
CA GLY A 56 6.43 1.98 14.16
C GLY A 56 5.21 2.57 13.46
N LYS A 57 5.40 3.51 12.53
CA LYS A 57 4.30 4.18 11.81
C LYS A 57 3.76 3.38 10.63
N CYS A 58 4.55 2.46 10.10
CA CYS A 58 4.11 1.48 9.10
C CYS A 58 4.83 0.14 9.32
N THR A 59 4.40 -0.89 8.61
CA THR A 59 5.06 -2.19 8.58
C THR A 59 5.73 -2.39 7.23
N TRP A 60 7.05 -2.57 7.20
CA TRP A 60 7.75 -2.95 5.98
C TRP A 60 7.98 -4.47 5.91
N VAL A 61 7.61 -5.08 4.77
CA VAL A 61 7.88 -6.48 4.43
C VAL A 61 8.93 -6.51 3.30
N PRO A 62 10.20 -6.87 3.59
CA PRO A 62 11.33 -6.78 2.66
C PRO A 62 11.36 -7.96 1.67
N ARG A 63 10.32 -8.10 0.85
CA ARG A 63 10.22 -9.15 -0.18
C ARG A 63 9.50 -8.67 -1.43
N PHE A 64 9.59 -9.46 -2.50
CA PHE A 64 8.78 -9.27 -3.69
C PHE A 64 7.30 -9.55 -3.40
N TYR A 65 6.41 -8.83 -4.11
CA TYR A 65 4.98 -9.04 -3.96
C TYR A 65 4.56 -10.43 -4.44
N GLU A 66 3.77 -11.09 -3.61
CA GLU A 66 3.11 -12.37 -3.87
C GLU A 66 1.63 -12.21 -3.48
N LYS A 67 0.74 -12.87 -4.22
CA LYS A 67 -0.72 -12.71 -4.10
C LYS A 67 -1.24 -13.05 -2.70
N GLU A 68 -0.53 -13.92 -2.00
CA GLU A 68 -0.83 -14.42 -0.66
C GLU A 68 -0.66 -13.33 0.40
N LEU A 69 0.19 -12.32 0.14
CA LEU A 69 0.37 -11.17 1.04
C LEU A 69 -0.88 -10.27 1.07
N MET A 70 -1.69 -10.27 0.02
CA MET A 70 -2.95 -9.53 -0.01
C MET A 70 -4.04 -10.33 0.72
N THR A 71 -4.15 -10.15 2.04
CA THR A 71 -5.25 -10.74 2.82
C THR A 71 -6.57 -10.01 2.57
N LYS A 72 -7.69 -10.56 3.07
CA LYS A 72 -9.02 -9.94 2.95
C LYS A 72 -9.20 -8.73 3.88
N ASP A 73 -8.29 -8.52 4.81
CA ASP A 73 -8.44 -7.46 5.81
C ASP A 73 -8.17 -6.09 5.19
N PHE A 74 -7.28 -6.01 4.19
CA PHE A 74 -6.91 -4.76 3.53
C PHE A 74 -8.12 -4.10 2.85
N VAL A 75 -8.46 -2.89 3.32
CA VAL A 75 -9.57 -2.11 2.74
C VAL A 75 -9.17 -1.35 1.48
N GLN A 76 -7.87 -1.21 1.25
CA GLN A 76 -7.31 -0.52 0.10
C GLN A 76 -5.93 -1.10 -0.25
N VAL A 77 -5.63 -1.14 -1.55
CA VAL A 77 -4.34 -1.57 -2.09
C VAL A 77 -3.82 -0.53 -3.08
N TRP A 78 -2.55 -0.13 -2.94
CA TRP A 78 -1.87 0.78 -3.85
C TRP A 78 -0.75 0.06 -4.59
N ALA A 79 -0.81 0.01 -5.91
CA ALA A 79 0.31 -0.40 -6.75
C ALA A 79 1.16 0.84 -7.09
N THR A 80 2.37 0.92 -6.55
CA THR A 80 3.27 2.08 -6.67
C THR A 80 4.66 1.65 -7.15
N THR A 81 4.72 0.76 -8.14
CA THR A 81 5.97 0.27 -8.72
C THR A 81 6.17 0.80 -10.14
N ASP A 82 7.42 0.82 -10.62
CA ASP A 82 7.74 1.15 -12.01
C ASP A 82 7.59 -0.05 -12.96
N ASN A 83 7.10 -1.18 -12.47
CA ASN A 83 6.82 -2.37 -13.27
C ASN A 83 5.31 -2.40 -13.62
N PRO A 84 4.93 -2.13 -14.88
CA PRO A 84 3.53 -2.12 -15.29
C PRO A 84 2.83 -3.47 -15.14
N ASP A 85 3.55 -4.57 -15.37
CA ASP A 85 2.98 -5.93 -15.26
C ASP A 85 2.66 -6.26 -13.80
N LEU A 86 3.54 -5.89 -12.88
CA LEU A 86 3.28 -6.02 -11.45
C LEU A 86 2.10 -5.15 -11.01
N ASN A 87 2.01 -3.91 -11.49
CA ASN A 87 0.87 -3.05 -11.18
C ASN A 87 -0.46 -3.65 -11.69
N HIS A 88 -0.46 -4.24 -12.89
CA HIS A 88 -1.60 -4.96 -13.43
C HIS A 88 -1.95 -6.22 -12.61
N GLN A 89 -0.96 -6.97 -12.15
CA GLN A 89 -1.16 -8.13 -11.28
C GLN A 89 -1.82 -7.72 -9.96
N VAL A 90 -1.27 -6.72 -9.27
CA VAL A 90 -1.82 -6.19 -8.00
C VAL A 90 -3.27 -5.73 -8.17
N HIS A 91 -3.57 -5.03 -9.28
CA HIS A 91 -4.94 -4.59 -9.59
C HIS A 91 -5.90 -5.77 -9.83
N LYS A 92 -5.45 -6.80 -10.55
CA LYS A 92 -6.24 -8.01 -10.80
C LYS A 92 -6.52 -8.76 -9.49
N ASP A 93 -5.51 -8.92 -8.65
CA ASP A 93 -5.64 -9.60 -7.36
C ASP A 93 -6.60 -8.86 -6.42
N ALA A 94 -6.54 -7.51 -6.40
CA ALA A 94 -7.45 -6.68 -5.61
C ALA A 94 -8.91 -6.83 -6.06
N LYS A 95 -9.18 -6.83 -7.38
CA LYS A 95 -10.55 -6.99 -7.89
C LYS A 95 -11.20 -8.32 -7.57
N ILE A 96 -10.42 -9.39 -7.46
CA ILE A 96 -10.94 -10.74 -7.20
C ILE A 96 -11.37 -10.90 -5.73
N LYS A 97 -10.77 -10.12 -4.81
CA LYS A 97 -10.95 -10.27 -3.37
C LYS A 97 -11.87 -9.24 -2.72
N VAL A 98 -12.24 -8.17 -3.43
CA VAL A 98 -13.15 -7.11 -2.91
C VAL A 98 -14.60 -7.49 -3.19
N PHE A 99 -15.21 -8.21 -2.23
CA PHE A 99 -16.65 -8.20 -1.93
C PHE A 99 -16.85 -8.47 -0.43
#